data_AF-A0A0B6YMH1-F1
#
_entry.id   AF-A0A0B6YMH1-F1
#
_cell.length_a   1.000
_cell.length_b   1.000
_cell.length_c   1.000
_cell.angle_alpha   90.00
_cell.angle_beta   90.00
_cell.angle_gamma   90.00
#
_symmetry.space_group_name_H-M   'P 1'
#
loop_
_entity.id
_entity.type
_entity.pdbx_description
1 polymer ?
#
loop_
_entity_poly.entity_id
_entity_poly.type
_entity_poly.pdbx_seq_one_letter_code
_entity_poly.pdbx_strand_id
1 'polypeptide(L)'
;PGVGYATCVLDNQLYMSGISLRKAYVLRYDPCTNLWDEACQMPEKRRYHEMVVACNHVHAVCGWNKRDGVFTSIIQYHVQEDTWTSLGNLCVGVYSASACAVENTIYVFGGRADDSTRKRDIQAFNVITGQATVINQFPSAVTESR
;
A
#
# COMPACT_ATOMS: atom_id res chain seq x y z
N PRO A 1 -8.59 -10.13 -12.21
CA PRO A 1 -7.47 -9.19 -12.04
C PRO A 1 -6.14 -9.84 -12.47
N GLY A 2 -5.24 -9.09 -13.12
CA GLY A 2 -3.84 -9.53 -13.30
C GLY A 2 -3.09 -9.57 -11.95
N VAL A 3 -1.77 -9.71 -11.94
CA VAL A 3 -0.98 -9.65 -10.70
C VAL A 3 -0.70 -8.21 -10.25
N GLY A 4 -0.46 -8.01 -8.94
CA GLY A 4 -0.02 -6.72 -8.39
C GLY A 4 -1.13 -5.73 -8.03
N TYR A 5 -2.33 -6.23 -7.73
CA TYR A 5 -3.38 -5.47 -7.02
C TYR A 5 -3.20 -5.60 -5.51
N ALA A 6 -3.89 -4.75 -4.75
CA ALA A 6 -3.95 -4.80 -3.30
C ALA A 6 -5.41 -4.72 -2.83
N THR A 7 -5.69 -5.23 -1.64
CA THR A 7 -7.03 -5.20 -1.05
C THR A 7 -6.98 -4.84 0.43
N CYS A 8 -8.01 -4.15 0.92
CA CYS A 8 -8.22 -3.96 2.35
C CYS A 8 -9.71 -3.90 2.69
N VAL A 9 -10.03 -3.85 3.98
CA VAL A 9 -11.40 -3.72 4.49
C VAL A 9 -11.50 -2.47 5.35
N LEU A 10 -12.50 -1.63 5.09
CA LEU A 10 -12.89 -0.50 5.93
C LEU A 10 -14.42 -0.41 5.95
N ASP A 11 -15.01 -0.15 7.11
CA ASP A 11 -16.47 0.02 7.28
C ASP A 11 -17.32 -1.11 6.66
N ASN A 12 -16.87 -2.36 6.83
CA ASN A 12 -17.50 -3.57 6.28
C ASN A 12 -17.56 -3.61 4.74
N GLN A 13 -16.79 -2.77 4.06
CA GLN A 13 -16.64 -2.74 2.61
C GLN A 13 -15.24 -3.20 2.21
N LEU A 14 -15.18 -3.97 1.12
CA LEU A 14 -13.92 -4.43 0.53
C LEU A 14 -13.43 -3.38 -0.46
N TYR A 15 -12.18 -2.95 -0.31
CA TYR A 15 -11.52 -2.08 -1.28
C TYR A 15 -10.48 -2.90 -2.03
N MET A 16 -10.43 -2.73 -3.35
CA MET A 16 -9.43 -3.33 -4.22
C MET A 16 -8.81 -2.24 -5.08
N SER A 17 -7.49 -2.14 -5.11
CA SER A 17 -6.79 -1.25 -6.02
C SER A 17 -5.89 -2.02 -6.96
N GLY A 18 -5.76 -1.50 -8.18
CA GLY A 18 -4.92 -2.13 -9.20
C GLY A 18 -4.83 -1.25 -10.44
N ILE A 19 -3.93 -1.60 -11.35
CA ILE A 19 -3.72 -0.78 -12.54
C ILE A 19 -4.04 -1.52 -13.84
N SER A 20 -4.57 -0.78 -14.80
CA SER A 20 -4.67 -1.17 -16.20
C SER A 20 -3.77 -0.28 -17.07
N LEU A 21 -3.80 -0.49 -18.38
CA LEU A 21 -3.10 0.39 -19.33
C LEU A 21 -3.55 1.86 -19.21
N ARG A 22 -4.82 2.10 -18.87
CA ARG A 22 -5.42 3.45 -18.91
C ARG A 22 -5.60 4.06 -17.53
N LYS A 23 -6.03 3.28 -16.53
CA LYS A 23 -6.45 3.76 -15.20
C LYS A 23 -5.72 3.05 -14.04
N ALA A 24 -5.59 3.75 -12.90
CA ALA A 24 -5.35 3.12 -11.60
C ALA A 24 -6.69 2.99 -10.87
N TYR A 25 -7.30 1.82 -10.95
CA TYR A 25 -8.60 1.57 -10.35
C TYR A 25 -8.51 1.48 -8.84
N VAL A 26 -9.57 1.97 -8.20
CA VAL A 26 -9.96 1.62 -6.85
C VAL A 26 -11.43 1.19 -6.98
N LEU A 27 -11.71 -0.04 -6.60
CA LEU A 27 -13.03 -0.63 -6.61
C LEU A 27 -13.46 -0.89 -5.17
N ARG A 28 -14.70 -0.54 -4.85
CA ARG A 28 -15.31 -0.78 -3.56
C ARG A 28 -16.43 -1.79 -3.72
N TYR A 29 -16.43 -2.83 -2.90
CA TYR A 29 -17.47 -3.85 -2.90
C TYR A 29 -18.21 -3.84 -1.58
N ASP A 30 -19.53 -3.74 -1.67
CA ASP A 30 -20.43 -3.85 -0.55
C ASP A 30 -21.00 -5.28 -0.50
N PRO A 31 -20.63 -6.09 0.52
CA PRO A 31 -21.13 -7.45 0.65
C PRO A 31 -22.63 -7.54 0.97
N CYS A 32 -23.25 -6.47 1.50
CA CYS A 32 -24.68 -6.44 1.81
C CYS A 32 -25.53 -6.29 0.55
N THR A 33 -25.05 -5.49 -0.41
CA THR A 33 -25.77 -5.24 -1.68
C THR A 33 -25.25 -6.10 -2.84
N ASN A 34 -24.08 -6.73 -2.68
CA ASN A 34 -23.37 -7.50 -3.71
C ASN A 34 -23.09 -6.65 -4.96
N LEU A 35 -22.68 -5.40 -4.75
CA LEU A 35 -22.39 -4.44 -5.82
C LEU A 35 -20.95 -3.93 -5.71
N TRP A 36 -20.39 -3.60 -6.88
CA TRP A 36 -19.09 -2.95 -7.03
C TRP A 36 -19.28 -1.51 -7.51
N ASP A 37 -18.59 -0.58 -6.86
CA ASP A 37 -18.49 0.83 -7.26
C ASP A 37 -17.04 1.18 -7.63
N GLU A 38 -16.85 2.06 -8.62
CA GLU A 38 -15.54 2.68 -8.87
C GLU A 38 -15.38 3.89 -7.93
N ALA A 39 -14.28 3.90 -7.17
CA ALA A 39 -13.85 5.03 -6.34
C ALA A 39 -12.77 5.85 -7.06
N CYS A 40 -12.41 7.00 -6.49
CA CYS A 40 -11.39 7.87 -7.03
C CYS A 40 -10.08 7.12 -7.27
N GLN A 41 -9.53 7.32 -8.47
CA GLN A 41 -8.35 6.63 -8.95
C GLN A 41 -7.11 7.03 -8.14
N MET A 42 -6.21 6.07 -7.90
CA MET A 42 -4.93 6.41 -7.26
C MET A 42 -4.15 7.39 -8.14
N PRO A 43 -3.59 8.47 -7.58
CA PRO A 43 -2.79 9.44 -8.34
C PRO A 43 -1.50 8.80 -8.89
N GLU A 44 -0.99 7.80 -8.19
CA GLU A 44 0.25 7.11 -8.52
C GLU A 44 -0.05 5.67 -8.94
N LYS A 45 0.07 5.39 -10.25
CA LYS A 45 -0.09 4.04 -10.80
C LYS A 45 1.01 3.13 -10.24
N ARG A 46 0.68 2.28 -9.29
CA ARG A 46 1.62 1.33 -8.65
C ARG A 46 1.11 -0.12 -8.74
N ARG A 47 2.05 -1.07 -8.82
CA ARG A 47 1.80 -2.51 -8.70
C ARG A 47 2.59 -3.06 -7.53
N TYR A 48 2.16 -4.20 -7.00
CA TYR A 48 2.82 -4.89 -5.88
C TYR A 48 2.98 -3.98 -4.65
N HIS A 49 2.07 -3.02 -4.53
CA HIS A 49 1.88 -2.19 -3.36
C HIS A 49 0.96 -2.92 -2.38
N GLU A 50 0.85 -2.37 -1.17
CA GLU A 50 -0.08 -2.86 -0.15
C GLU A 50 -1.13 -1.80 0.16
N MET A 51 -2.31 -2.25 0.56
CA MET A 51 -3.37 -1.38 1.09
C MET A 51 -3.57 -1.69 2.57
N VAL A 52 -3.43 -0.68 3.42
CA VAL A 52 -3.50 -0.83 4.88
C VAL A 52 -4.48 0.18 5.44
N VAL A 53 -5.30 -0.25 6.41
CA VAL A 53 -6.20 0.64 7.13
C VAL A 53 -5.57 1.03 8.46
N ALA A 54 -5.46 2.33 8.71
CA ALA A 54 -4.98 2.91 9.97
C ALA A 54 -5.76 4.19 10.24
N CYS A 55 -6.06 4.49 11.51
CA CYS A 55 -6.84 5.69 11.90
C CYS A 55 -8.10 5.93 11.03
N ASN A 56 -8.85 4.87 10.71
CA ASN A 56 -10.06 4.90 9.88
C ASN A 56 -9.87 5.39 8.42
N HIS A 57 -8.66 5.34 7.89
CA HIS A 57 -8.36 5.68 6.51
C HIS A 57 -7.63 4.55 5.80
N VAL A 58 -7.86 4.43 4.49
CA VAL A 58 -7.15 3.50 3.62
C VAL A 58 -5.85 4.15 3.16
N HIS A 59 -4.75 3.41 3.21
CA HIS A 59 -3.44 3.87 2.77
C HIS A 59 -2.90 2.95 1.70
N ALA A 60 -2.37 3.49 0.61
CA ALA A 60 -1.54 2.73 -0.30
C ALA A 60 -0.06 2.99 0.03
N VAL A 61 0.67 1.93 0.32
CA VAL A 61 2.09 1.98 0.67
C VAL A 61 2.89 1.16 -0.32
N CYS A 62 4.16 1.54 -0.48
CA CYS A 62 5.14 0.80 -1.28
C CYS A 62 4.68 0.58 -2.74
N GLY A 63 5.30 -0.35 -3.44
CA GLY A 63 4.98 -0.72 -4.81
C GLY A 63 5.93 -0.13 -5.85
N TRP A 64 5.70 -0.48 -7.11
CA TRP A 64 6.60 -0.15 -8.21
C TRP A 64 5.85 0.10 -9.51
N ASN A 65 6.41 0.93 -10.39
CA ASN A 65 6.05 0.97 -11.79
C ASN A 65 7.28 1.20 -12.69
N LYS A 66 7.12 0.94 -14.00
CA LYS A 66 8.22 1.04 -14.98
C LYS A 66 8.74 2.48 -15.17
N ARG A 67 7.92 3.50 -14.93
CA ARG A 67 8.24 4.90 -15.21
C ARG A 67 9.01 5.57 -14.07
N ASP A 68 8.54 5.33 -12.84
CA ASP A 68 8.94 6.04 -11.63
C ASP A 68 9.80 5.14 -10.71
N GLY A 69 9.89 3.84 -11.00
CA GLY A 69 10.61 2.89 -10.16
C GLY A 69 9.81 2.53 -8.91
N VAL A 70 10.52 2.30 -7.81
CA VAL A 70 9.92 1.95 -6.51
C VAL A 70 9.45 3.18 -5.75
N PHE A 71 8.25 3.12 -5.21
CA PHE A 71 7.66 4.22 -4.43
C PHE A 71 8.07 4.18 -2.96
N THR A 72 8.53 5.33 -2.45
CA THR A 72 8.58 5.62 -1.02
C THR A 72 7.29 6.25 -0.51
N SER A 73 6.52 6.88 -1.39
CA SER A 73 5.32 7.63 -1.04
C SER A 73 4.24 6.77 -0.38
N ILE A 74 3.65 7.33 0.67
CA ILE A 74 2.45 6.84 1.33
C ILE A 74 1.33 7.80 0.97
N ILE A 75 0.30 7.28 0.32
CA ILE A 75 -0.90 8.04 -0.04
C ILE A 75 -2.09 7.54 0.76
N GLN A 76 -2.90 8.47 1.25
CA GLN A 76 -4.09 8.23 2.04
C GLN A 76 -5.33 8.51 1.21
N TYR A 77 -6.33 7.63 1.31
CA TYR A 77 -7.64 7.79 0.71
C TYR A 77 -8.66 8.21 1.77
N HIS A 78 -9.32 9.33 1.49
CA HIS A 78 -10.40 9.87 2.29
C HIS A 78 -11.73 9.43 1.69
N VAL A 79 -12.40 8.51 2.38
CA VAL A 79 -13.61 7.84 1.86
C VAL A 79 -14.79 8.81 1.72
N GLN A 80 -14.91 9.80 2.61
CA GLN A 80 -16.05 10.73 2.60
C GLN A 80 -15.97 11.70 1.42
N GLU A 81 -14.75 12.16 1.12
CA GLU A 81 -14.46 13.12 0.05
C GLU A 81 -14.21 12.44 -1.29
N ASP A 82 -13.99 11.12 -1.30
CA ASP A 82 -13.53 10.36 -2.45
C ASP A 82 -12.26 10.95 -3.07
N THR A 83 -11.26 11.22 -2.23
CA THR A 83 -9.99 11.84 -2.67
C THR A 83 -8.77 11.18 -2.08
N TRP A 84 -7.64 11.34 -2.76
CA TRP A 84 -6.32 10.90 -2.30
C TRP A 84 -5.44 12.09 -1.91
N THR A 85 -4.67 11.94 -0.84
CA THR A 85 -3.65 12.90 -0.42
C THR A 85 -2.31 12.22 -0.18
N SER A 86 -1.21 12.94 -0.41
CA SER A 86 0.11 12.48 0.04
C SER A 86 0.23 12.64 1.55
N LEU A 87 0.68 11.60 2.24
CA LEU A 87 0.80 11.56 3.70
C LEU A 87 2.25 11.62 4.17
N GLY A 88 3.17 11.02 3.42
CA GLY A 88 4.58 10.96 3.80
C GLY A 88 5.36 9.96 2.96
N ASN A 89 6.56 9.59 3.42
CA ASN A 89 7.44 8.69 2.71
C ASN A 89 8.05 7.65 3.66
N LEU A 90 8.19 6.41 3.19
CA LEU A 90 9.04 5.39 3.78
C LEU A 90 10.52 5.79 3.71
N CYS A 91 11.34 5.26 4.62
CA CYS A 91 12.80 5.45 4.59
C CYS A 91 13.42 4.82 3.34
N VAL A 92 12.89 3.67 2.92
CA VAL A 92 13.35 2.91 1.77
C VAL A 92 12.15 2.46 0.95
N GLY A 93 12.16 2.78 -0.34
CA GLY A 93 11.15 2.31 -1.27
C GLY A 93 11.28 0.80 -1.45
N VAL A 94 10.16 0.09 -1.35
CA VAL A 94 10.09 -1.35 -1.63
C VAL A 94 8.86 -1.72 -2.45
N TYR A 95 8.90 -2.86 -3.15
CA TYR A 95 7.73 -3.49 -3.76
C TYR A 95 7.68 -4.97 -3.41
N SER A 96 6.50 -5.59 -3.57
CA SER A 96 6.26 -6.98 -3.14
C SER A 96 6.64 -7.18 -1.67
N ALA A 97 6.42 -6.15 -0.86
CA ALA A 97 6.54 -6.22 0.60
C ALA A 97 5.22 -6.71 1.20
N SER A 98 5.21 -6.99 2.50
CA SER A 98 3.97 -7.12 3.27
C SER A 98 3.82 -5.89 4.17
N ALA A 99 2.60 -5.47 4.46
CA ALA A 99 2.34 -4.37 5.37
C ALA A 99 1.11 -4.62 6.25
N CYS A 100 1.12 -4.07 7.46
CA CYS A 100 -0.02 -4.06 8.36
C CYS A 100 0.02 -2.80 9.24
N ALA A 101 -1.04 -2.54 9.99
CA ALA A 101 -1.08 -1.42 10.93
C ALA A 101 -1.37 -1.90 12.35
N VAL A 102 -0.74 -1.24 13.32
CA VAL A 102 -1.10 -1.29 14.74
C VAL A 102 -1.34 0.14 15.19
N GLU A 103 -2.56 0.42 15.65
CA GLU A 103 -3.01 1.77 16.03
C GLU A 103 -2.74 2.80 14.91
N ASN A 104 -1.82 3.74 15.18
CA ASN A 104 -1.47 4.85 14.30
C ASN A 104 -0.19 4.59 13.50
N THR A 105 0.32 3.36 13.51
CA THR A 105 1.59 3.01 12.89
C THR A 105 1.39 1.96 11.81
N ILE A 106 1.80 2.29 10.59
CA ILE A 106 1.90 1.33 9.49
C ILE A 106 3.30 0.71 9.52
N TYR A 107 3.35 -0.61 9.48
CA TYR A 107 4.58 -1.39 9.40
C TYR A 107 4.72 -1.98 7.99
N VAL A 108 5.89 -1.83 7.39
CA VAL A 108 6.24 -2.42 6.10
C VAL A 108 7.42 -3.35 6.29
N PHE A 109 7.26 -4.58 5.81
CA PHE A 109 8.16 -5.68 6.07
C PHE A 109 8.82 -6.18 4.78
N GLY A 110 10.14 -6.05 4.72
CA GLY A 110 10.96 -6.58 3.64
C GLY A 110 10.61 -6.02 2.26
N GLY A 111 10.40 -6.91 1.28
CA GLY A 111 10.18 -6.55 -0.12
C GLY A 111 11.47 -6.45 -0.93
N ARG A 112 11.39 -5.84 -2.11
CA ARG A 112 12.52 -5.62 -3.02
C ARG A 112 12.74 -4.14 -3.28
N ALA A 113 13.99 -3.71 -3.28
CA ALA A 113 14.39 -2.38 -3.72
C ALA A 113 14.43 -2.33 -5.27
N ASP A 114 14.68 -1.13 -5.83
CA ASP A 114 14.62 -0.89 -7.28
C ASP A 114 15.67 -1.70 -8.07
N ASP A 115 16.83 -1.94 -7.47
CA ASP A 115 17.89 -2.84 -7.95
C ASP A 115 17.54 -4.34 -7.80
N SER A 116 16.31 -4.65 -7.40
CA SER A 116 15.81 -6.00 -7.06
C SER A 116 16.46 -6.66 -5.85
N THR A 117 17.27 -5.93 -5.08
CA THR A 117 17.84 -6.43 -3.82
C THR A 117 16.73 -6.73 -2.82
N ARG A 118 16.76 -7.94 -2.24
CA ARG A 118 15.82 -8.33 -1.19
C ARG A 118 16.12 -7.57 0.09
N LYS A 119 15.11 -6.90 0.64
CA LYS A 119 15.20 -6.15 1.89
C LYS A 119 14.72 -7.03 3.04
N ARG A 120 15.40 -6.90 4.19
CA ARG A 120 14.98 -7.52 5.46
C ARG A 120 14.45 -6.50 6.46
N ASP A 121 14.51 -5.23 6.11
CA ASP A 121 14.13 -4.12 6.99
C ASP A 121 12.65 -4.17 7.34
N ILE A 122 12.35 -3.82 8.60
CA ILE A 122 11.02 -3.50 9.09
C ILE A 122 10.97 -1.98 9.26
N GLN A 123 10.12 -1.33 8.48
CA GLN A 123 9.92 0.11 8.52
C GLN A 123 8.62 0.41 9.26
N ALA A 124 8.62 1.41 10.15
CA ALA A 124 7.45 1.91 10.83
C ALA A 124 7.18 3.35 10.39
N PHE A 125 5.94 3.65 10.02
CA PHE A 125 5.47 4.98 9.67
C PHE A 125 4.31 5.39 10.56
N ASN A 126 4.48 6.47 11.32
CA ASN A 126 3.41 7.02 12.15
C ASN A 126 2.54 7.97 11.33
N VAL A 127 1.25 7.64 11.17
CA VAL A 127 0.33 8.39 10.30
C VAL A 127 -0.08 9.75 10.85
N ILE A 128 0.14 10.00 12.13
CA ILE A 128 -0.17 11.29 12.77
C ILE A 128 1.01 12.25 12.64
N THR A 129 2.23 11.76 12.86
CA THR A 129 3.44 12.62 12.82
C THR A 129 4.09 12.68 11.43
N GLY A 130 3.73 11.76 10.53
CA GLY A 130 4.34 11.63 9.20
C GLY A 130 5.79 11.13 9.23
N GLN A 131 6.25 10.57 10.35
CA GLN A 131 7.63 10.13 10.53
C GLN A 131 7.80 8.65 10.20
N ALA A 132 8.80 8.33 9.36
CA ALA A 132 9.24 6.98 9.07
C ALA A 132 10.55 6.64 9.80
N THR A 133 10.68 5.40 10.28
CA THR A 133 11.91 4.86 10.86
C THR A 133 12.11 3.40 10.44
N VAL A 134 13.36 2.97 10.29
CA VAL A 134 13.71 1.54 10.19
C VAL A 134 13.90 1.04 11.62
N ILE A 135 13.02 0.14 12.07
CA ILE A 135 12.95 -0.25 13.49
C ILE A 135 13.64 -1.58 13.79
N ASN A 136 13.75 -2.48 12.80
CA ASN A 136 14.41 -3.77 12.95
C ASN A 136 14.66 -4.42 11.58
N GLN A 137 15.20 -5.65 11.59
CA GLN A 137 15.28 -6.54 10.44
C GLN A 137 14.72 -7.93 10.77
N PHE A 138 14.22 -8.65 9.76
CA PHE A 138 13.87 -10.06 9.92
C PHE A 138 15.10 -10.87 10.36
N PRO A 139 14.94 -11.79 11.34
CA PRO A 139 16.03 -12.65 11.81
C PRO A 139 16.51 -13.62 10.72
N SER A 140 15.61 -14.02 9.82
CA SER A 140 15.89 -14.89 8.66
C SER A 140 14.94 -14.58 7.52
N ALA A 141 15.25 -15.03 6.31
CA ALA A 141 14.29 -14.94 5.20
C ALA A 141 13.03 -15.76 5.53
N VAL A 142 11.87 -15.14 5.39
CA VAL A 142 10.54 -15.76 5.68
C VAL A 142 9.88 -16.33 4.43
N THR A 143 10.49 -16.13 3.26
CA THR A 143 10.09 -16.76 2.00
C THR A 143 11.33 -17.21 1.23
N GLU A 144 11.26 -18.41 0.66
CA GLU A 144 12.17 -18.84 -0.39
C GLU A 144 11.50 -18.51 -1.73
N SER A 145 12.08 -17.58 -2.51
CA SER A 145 11.82 -17.60 -3.96
C SER A 145 12.94 -18.39 -4.62
N ARG A 146 12.55 -19.56 -5.17
CA ARG A 146 13.28 -20.24 -6.25
C ARG A 146 13.35 -19.35 -7.48
#